data_AF-A0AB74N1P5-F1
#
_entry.id   AF-A0AB74N1P5-F1
#
_cell.length_a   1.000
_cell.length_b   1.000
_cell.length_c   1.000
_cell.angle_alpha   90.00
_cell.angle_beta   90.00
_cell.angle_gamma   90.00
#
_symmetry.space_group_name_H-M   'P 1'
#
loop_
_entity.id
_entity.type
_entity.pdbx_description
1 polymer ?
#
loop_
_entity_poly.entity_id
_entity_poly.type
_entity_poly.pdbx_seq_one_letter_code
_entity_poly.pdbx_strand_id
1 'polypeptide(L)'
;MATEHIDNVDSDIIDKWLEEAKSRNIAQSQREYWFYLIGRLIAENNEWDYFKLLEQWWQKTHYSNTNLLETLMNHLIDIENNNNDS
;
A
#
# COMPACT_ATOMS: atom_id res chain seq x y z
N MET A 1 -12.17 -0.54 -9.41
CA MET A 1 -12.76 0.11 -8.21
C MET A 1 -12.01 -0.40 -6.99
N ALA A 2 -10.98 0.32 -6.51
CA ALA A 2 -10.14 -0.16 -5.39
C ALA A 2 -10.85 -0.10 -4.02
N THR A 3 -11.90 0.74 -3.91
CA THR A 3 -12.73 0.85 -2.70
C THR A 3 -13.59 -0.38 -2.42
N GLU A 4 -14.01 -1.12 -3.45
CA GLU A 4 -14.86 -2.32 -3.27
C GLU A 4 -14.08 -3.51 -2.67
N HIS A 5 -12.75 -3.47 -2.66
CA HIS A 5 -11.91 -4.53 -2.08
C HIS A 5 -11.63 -4.34 -0.59
N ILE A 6 -11.79 -3.12 -0.05
CA ILE A 6 -11.57 -2.85 1.39
C ILE A 6 -12.75 -3.34 2.24
N ASP A 7 -13.98 -3.33 1.71
CA ASP A 7 -15.19 -3.77 2.43
C ASP A 7 -15.15 -5.25 2.85
N ASN A 8 -14.29 -6.07 2.22
CA ASN A 8 -14.11 -7.49 2.56
C ASN A 8 -12.86 -7.76 3.40
N VAL A 9 -12.08 -6.74 3.75
CA VAL A 9 -10.92 -6.89 4.64
C VAL A 9 -11.41 -6.83 6.08
N ASP A 10 -11.10 -7.87 6.85
CA ASP A 10 -11.43 -7.92 8.26
C ASP A 10 -10.86 -6.69 9.00
N SER A 11 -11.66 -6.06 9.86
CA SER A 11 -11.23 -4.89 10.63
C SER A 11 -10.01 -5.19 11.49
N ASP A 12 -9.88 -6.42 11.99
CA ASP A 12 -8.71 -6.85 12.77
C ASP A 12 -7.42 -6.82 11.92
N ILE A 13 -7.52 -7.09 10.62
CA ILE A 13 -6.38 -7.01 9.70
C ILE A 13 -5.99 -5.56 9.46
N ILE A 14 -6.97 -4.67 9.26
CA ILE A 14 -6.73 -3.24 9.07
C ILE A 14 -6.08 -2.64 10.31
N ASP A 15 -6.59 -2.96 11.51
CA ASP A 15 -6.02 -2.47 12.77
C ASP A 15 -4.58 -2.94 12.95
N LYS A 16 -4.31 -4.22 12.68
CA LYS A 16 -2.94 -4.75 12.70
C LYS A 16 -2.01 -4.00 11.74
N TRP A 17 -2.45 -3.75 10.50
CA TRP A 17 -1.65 -3.02 9.53
C TRP A 17 -1.39 -1.57 9.97
N LEU A 18 -2.38 -0.91 10.58
CA LEU A 18 -2.23 0.44 11.12
C LEU A 18 -1.23 0.46 12.28
N GLU A 19 -1.27 -0.52 13.18
CA GLU A 19 -0.29 -0.68 14.26
C GLU A 19 1.13 -0.92 13.71
N GLU A 20 1.27 -1.75 12.67
CA GLU A 20 2.56 -1.97 12.00
C GLU A 20 3.10 -0.69 11.37
N ALA A 21 2.26 0.09 10.68
CA ALA A 21 2.66 1.36 10.09
C ALA A 21 3.13 2.38 11.15
N LYS A 22 2.44 2.43 12.30
CA LYS A 22 2.83 3.26 13.45
C LYS A 22 4.17 2.82 14.03
N SER A 23 4.31 1.52 14.31
CA SER A 23 5.51 0.93 14.92
C SER A 23 6.76 1.13 14.06
N ARG A 24 6.61 1.03 12.74
CA ARG A 24 7.70 1.19 11.76
C ARG A 24 7.88 2.64 11.28
N ASN A 25 7.07 3.58 11.78
CA ASN A 25 7.06 4.99 11.35
C ASN A 25 6.92 5.16 9.82
N ILE A 26 6.08 4.32 9.20
CA ILE A 26 5.85 4.32 7.74
C ILE A 26 4.92 5.44 7.33
N ALA A 27 3.90 5.75 8.12
CA ALA A 27 2.94 6.80 7.82
C ALA A 27 2.78 7.72 9.03
N GLN A 28 2.79 9.04 8.78
CA GLN A 28 2.72 10.07 9.83
C GLN A 28 1.47 10.94 9.70
N SER A 29 0.78 10.86 8.55
CA SER A 29 -0.44 11.61 8.26
C SER A 29 -1.57 10.70 7.79
N GLN A 30 -2.82 11.13 7.97
CA GLN A 30 -3.99 10.38 7.53
C GLN A 30 -3.93 10.00 6.04
N ARG A 31 -3.39 10.90 5.20
CA ARG A 31 -3.19 10.63 3.77
C ARG A 31 -2.19 9.50 3.54
N GLU A 32 -1.07 9.48 4.26
CA GLU A 32 -0.07 8.40 4.14
C GLU A 32 -0.61 7.07 4.64
N TYR A 33 -1.41 7.06 5.72
CA TYR A 33 -2.10 5.84 6.15
C TYR A 33 -3.02 5.32 5.06
N TRP A 34 -3.73 6.20 4.35
CA TRP A 34 -4.57 5.79 3.24
C TRP A 34 -3.76 5.18 2.09
N PHE A 35 -2.67 5.84 1.65
CA PHE A 35 -1.79 5.29 0.61
C PHE A 35 -1.17 3.94 1.00
N TYR A 36 -0.76 3.82 2.26
CA TYR A 36 -0.22 2.60 2.82
C TYR A 36 -1.25 1.47 2.82
N LEU A 37 -2.47 1.71 3.32
CA LEU A 37 -3.51 0.69 3.38
C LEU A 37 -3.92 0.19 1.99
N ILE A 38 -4.12 1.11 1.04
CA ILE A 38 -4.46 0.74 -0.34
C ILE A 38 -3.32 -0.05 -0.97
N GLY A 39 -2.08 0.45 -0.92
CA GLY A 39 -0.93 -0.25 -1.49
C GLY A 39 -0.71 -1.62 -0.85
N ARG A 40 -0.94 -1.74 0.46
CA ARG A 40 -0.80 -3.01 1.17
C ARG A 40 -1.88 -4.02 0.81
N LEU A 41 -3.13 -3.57 0.68
CA LEU A 41 -4.22 -4.42 0.23
C LEU A 41 -3.93 -5.02 -1.15
N ILE A 42 -3.51 -4.20 -2.10
CA ILE A 42 -3.21 -4.66 -3.47
C ILE A 42 -2.04 -5.64 -3.45
N ALA A 43 -0.98 -5.33 -2.69
CA ALA A 43 0.17 -6.21 -2.57
C ALA A 43 -0.21 -7.57 -1.95
N GLU A 44 -0.93 -7.59 -0.84
CA GLU A 44 -1.31 -8.84 -0.17
C GLU A 44 -2.29 -9.67 -1.01
N ASN A 45 -3.23 -9.04 -1.73
CA ASN A 45 -4.13 -9.74 -2.67
C ASN A 45 -3.38 -10.42 -3.82
N ASN A 46 -2.19 -9.94 -4.18
CA ASN A 46 -1.34 -10.52 -5.22
C ASN A 46 -0.18 -11.34 -4.65
N GLU A 47 -0.20 -11.68 -3.36
CA GLU A 47 0.86 -12.41 -2.65
C GLU A 47 2.25 -11.73 -2.73
N TRP A 48 2.27 -10.40 -2.87
CA TRP A 48 3.49 -9.60 -2.89
C TRP A 48 3.85 -9.08 -1.50
N ASP A 49 5.14 -9.10 -1.19
CA ASP A 49 5.66 -8.48 0.03
C ASP A 49 5.68 -6.95 -0.13
N TYR A 50 4.69 -6.30 0.48
CA TYR A 50 4.54 -4.84 0.47
C TYR A 50 5.80 -4.10 0.95
N PHE A 51 6.45 -4.58 2.02
CA PHE A 51 7.61 -3.89 2.58
C PHE A 51 8.83 -4.01 1.67
N LYS A 52 8.99 -5.16 1.01
CA LYS A 52 10.02 -5.34 0.00
C LYS A 52 9.80 -4.41 -1.19
N LEU A 53 8.56 -4.27 -1.66
CA LEU A 53 8.21 -3.32 -2.73
C LEU A 53 8.49 -1.88 -2.31
N LEU A 54 8.13 -1.51 -1.07
CA LEU A 54 8.39 -0.19 -0.52
C LEU A 54 9.89 0.14 -0.46
N GLU A 55 10.71 -0.81 0.02
CA GLU A 55 12.16 -0.66 0.07
C GLU A 55 12.77 -0.50 -1.34
N GLN A 56 12.36 -1.34 -2.29
CA GLN A 56 12.82 -1.26 -3.67
C GLN A 56 12.49 0.10 -4.32
N TRP A 57 11.28 0.60 -4.08
CA TRP A 57 10.87 1.90 -4.59
C TRP A 57 11.62 3.04 -3.93
N TRP A 58 11.87 2.97 -2.62
CA TRP A 58 12.66 3.97 -1.91
C TRP A 58 14.09 4.05 -2.46
N GLN A 59 14.73 2.90 -2.67
CA GLN A 59 16.07 2.83 -3.27
C GLN A 59 16.11 3.40 -4.69
N LYS A 60 15.02 3.23 -5.46
CA LYS A 60 14.93 3.70 -6.85
C LYS A 60 14.71 5.21 -6.97
N THR A 61 13.83 5.78 -6.14
CA THR A 61 13.37 7.17 -6.31
C THR A 61 13.98 8.17 -5.35
N HIS A 62 14.48 7.71 -4.19
CA HIS A 62 14.90 8.57 -3.07
C HIS A 62 13.83 9.58 -2.64
N TYR A 63 12.55 9.25 -2.85
CA TYR A 63 11.43 10.13 -2.50
C TYR A 63 11.23 10.27 -0.99
N SER A 64 10.66 11.41 -0.60
CA SER A 64 10.09 11.59 0.73
C SER A 64 8.94 10.59 0.94
N ASN A 65 8.67 10.28 2.19
CA ASN A 65 7.79 9.20 2.60
C ASN A 65 6.38 9.27 1.97
N THR A 66 5.77 10.46 1.96
CA THR A 66 4.45 10.68 1.33
C THR A 66 4.46 10.37 -0.17
N ASN A 67 5.43 10.91 -0.91
CA ASN A 67 5.54 10.73 -2.36
C ASN A 67 5.89 9.28 -2.71
N LEU A 68 6.68 8.62 -1.88
CA LEU A 68 7.00 7.20 -2.01
C LEU A 68 5.74 6.34 -1.92
N LEU A 69 4.94 6.52 -0.86
CA LEU A 69 3.71 5.76 -0.63
C LEU A 69 2.68 6.00 -1.74
N GLU A 70 2.51 7.26 -2.15
CA GLU A 70 1.62 7.63 -3.25
C GLU A 70 2.05 6.99 -4.58
N THR A 71 3.34 7.07 -4.90
CA THR A 71 3.88 6.51 -6.15
C THR A 71 3.74 4.99 -6.17
N LEU A 72 4.07 4.33 -5.07
CA LEU A 72 3.93 2.88 -4.94
C LEU A 72 2.45 2.47 -5.08
N MET A 73 1.54 3.16 -4.40
CA MET A 73 0.11 2.89 -4.51
C MET A 73 -0.38 3.02 -5.95
N ASN A 74 -0.08 4.14 -6.63
CA ASN A 74 -0.51 4.35 -8.01
C ASN A 74 0.04 3.26 -8.94
N HIS A 75 1.32 2.91 -8.79
CA HIS A 75 1.93 1.84 -9.58
C HIS A 75 1.27 0.48 -9.35
N LEU A 76 0.87 0.16 -8.11
CA LEU A 76 0.17 -1.08 -7.79
C LEU A 76 -1.25 -1.10 -8.39
N ILE A 77 -1.97 0.02 -8.33
CA ILE A 77 -3.28 0.17 -8.98
C ILE A 77 -3.16 -0.01 -10.49
N ASP A 78 -2.14 0.56 -11.13
CA ASP A 78 -1.90 0.38 -12.56
C ASP A 78 -1.66 -1.09 -12.91
N ILE A 79 -0.86 -1.82 -12.13
CA ILE A 79 -0.64 -3.25 -12.37
C ILE A 79 -1.94 -4.05 -12.20
N GLU A 80 -2.68 -3.80 -11.12
CA GLU A 80 -3.93 -4.51 -10.84
C GLU A 80 -4.97 -4.29 -11.93
N ASN A 81 -5.11 -3.06 -12.43
CA ASN A 81 -6.01 -2.76 -13.54
C ASN A 81 -5.59 -3.49 -14.82
N ASN A 82 -4.30 -3.49 -15.16
CA ASN A 82 -3.81 -4.18 -16.36
C ASN A 82 -3.94 -5.72 -16.27
N ASN A 83 -3.82 -6.30 -15.06
CA ASN A 83 -3.98 -7.73 -14.84
C ASN A 83 -5.44 -8.18 -14.93
N ASN A 84 -6.39 -7.31 -14.59
CA ASN A 84 -7.84 -7.61 -14.68
C ASN A 84 -8.43 -7.47 -16.09
N ASP A 85 -7.68 -6.89 -17.04
CA ASP A 85 -8.05 -6.76 -18.46
C ASP A 85 -7.50 -7.90 -19.35
N SER A 86 -6.76 -8.88 -18.80
CA SER A 86 -6.19 -10.04 -19.51
C SER A 86 -6.91 -11.35 -19.20
#